data_AF-A0A367ZL80-F1
#
_entry.id   AF-A0A367ZL80-F1
#
_cell.length_a   1.000
_cell.length_b   1.000
_cell.length_c   1.000
_cell.angle_alpha   90.00
_cell.angle_beta   90.00
_cell.angle_gamma   90.00
#
_symmetry.space_group_name_H-M   'P 1'
#
loop_
_entity.id
_entity.type
_entity.pdbx_description
1 polymer ?
#
loop_
_entity_poly.entity_id
_entity_poly.type
_entity_poly.pdbx_seq_one_letter_code
_entity_poly.pdbx_strand_id
1 'polypeptide(L)'
;MYYRNRQSRRLVFLLAAVLLVIFLNGAKKRTAAPTPARKEPKRTHANYVPKGRPWYERMFADGVLRIALFWGWDHPRETIEAVFPAFEMLNGKTVYFNGRAARIELGVFTSVTPNAKALFKDALEDPTIDVVIYSGHARYGGGMAFSDKDDIFRSGNGELIEDRHETPYRYYHATSEDLDATRFPPEYRIIMLNSCDSEAHFRQSWTRRFSECAAPIDLLTVEFPVFNLYDHVRILNLVRDLLALSDWKTIKQHYDSEVHRRKNRLVVYPVFVPDSDEYASFEDAVAHD
;
A
#
# COMPACT_ATOMS: atom_id res chain seq x y z
N MET A 1 5.54 -74.09 28.70
CA MET A 1 5.93 -72.89 29.48
C MET A 1 6.46 -71.73 28.60
N TYR A 2 5.91 -71.49 27.40
CA TYR A 2 6.48 -70.53 26.42
C TYR A 2 5.58 -69.32 26.07
N TYR A 3 4.38 -69.23 26.67
CA TYR A 3 3.39 -68.20 26.32
C TYR A 3 3.44 -66.94 27.19
N ARG A 4 4.02 -67.02 28.40
CA ARG A 4 4.07 -65.90 29.35
C ARG A 4 5.13 -64.84 29.02
N ASN A 5 6.12 -65.18 28.20
CA ASN A 5 7.25 -64.30 27.87
C ASN A 5 7.05 -63.45 26.59
N ARG A 6 5.97 -63.69 25.84
CA ARG A 6 5.62 -62.93 24.62
C ARG A 6 4.75 -61.70 24.92
N GLN A 7 3.88 -61.79 25.93
CA GLN A 7 3.04 -60.67 26.38
C GLN A 7 3.86 -59.60 27.10
N SER A 8 4.84 -59.97 27.93
CA SER A 8 5.73 -59.03 28.61
C SER A 8 6.57 -58.21 27.63
N ARG A 9 7.10 -58.85 26.57
CA ARG A 9 7.87 -58.16 25.51
C ARG A 9 7.01 -57.17 24.74
N ARG A 10 5.77 -57.52 24.38
CA ARG A 10 4.84 -56.60 23.70
C ARG A 10 4.47 -55.41 24.58
N LEU A 11 4.27 -55.61 25.89
CA LEU A 11 3.99 -54.55 26.84
C LEU A 11 5.18 -53.58 26.98
N VAL A 12 6.41 -54.10 27.03
CA VAL A 12 7.64 -53.32 27.10
C VAL A 12 7.87 -52.51 25.82
N PHE A 13 7.63 -53.08 24.64
CA PHE A 13 7.71 -52.34 23.38
C PHE A 13 6.63 -51.25 23.26
N LEU A 14 5.42 -51.49 23.76
CA LEU A 14 4.35 -50.48 23.79
C LEU A 14 4.67 -49.34 24.76
N LEU A 15 5.20 -49.65 25.94
CA LEU A 15 5.68 -48.65 26.90
C LEU A 15 6.86 -47.83 26.35
N ALA A 16 7.81 -48.48 25.68
CA ALA A 16 8.92 -47.79 25.04
C ALA A 16 8.46 -46.87 23.89
N ALA A 17 7.50 -47.31 23.07
CA ALA A 17 6.92 -46.50 21.99
C ALA A 17 6.11 -45.31 22.53
N VAL A 18 5.33 -45.50 23.60
CA VAL A 18 4.59 -44.42 24.27
C VAL A 18 5.55 -43.41 24.91
N LEU A 19 6.63 -43.88 25.55
CA LEU A 19 7.70 -43.01 26.07
C LEU A 19 8.40 -42.23 24.95
N LEU A 20 8.64 -42.85 23.79
CA LEU A 20 9.25 -42.19 22.64
C LEU A 20 8.33 -41.10 22.05
N VAL A 21 7.02 -41.35 21.98
CA VAL A 21 6.00 -40.37 21.56
C VAL A 21 5.88 -39.23 22.58
N ILE A 22 5.98 -39.52 23.89
CA ILE A 22 6.00 -38.50 24.95
C ILE A 22 7.29 -37.67 24.91
N PHE A 23 8.45 -38.27 24.61
CA PHE A 23 9.71 -37.52 24.42
C PHE A 23 9.68 -36.68 23.13
N LEU A 24 9.14 -37.20 22.02
CA LEU A 24 9.04 -36.46 20.75
C LEU A 24 7.99 -35.35 20.79
N ASN A 25 6.87 -35.54 21.50
CA ASN A 25 5.88 -34.49 21.72
C ASN A 25 6.28 -33.52 22.86
N GLY A 26 7.03 -34.00 23.86
CA GLY A 26 7.59 -33.19 24.94
C GLY A 26 8.77 -32.32 24.50
N ALA A 27 9.50 -32.71 23.45
CA ALA A 27 10.56 -31.90 22.82
C ALA A 27 10.01 -30.73 21.98
N LYS A 28 8.72 -30.69 21.67
CA LYS A 28 8.07 -29.56 20.98
C LYS A 28 7.53 -28.46 21.91
N LYS A 29 7.66 -28.60 23.22
CA LYS A 29 7.22 -27.57 24.19
C LYS A 29 8.20 -27.43 25.36
N ARG A 30 9.44 -27.04 25.09
CA ARG A 30 10.29 -26.38 26.09
C ARG A 30 11.13 -25.28 25.43
N THR A 31 10.63 -24.06 25.63
CA THR A 31 11.42 -22.86 25.89
C THR A 31 12.46 -22.47 24.85
N ALA A 32 12.02 -21.73 23.83
CA ALA A 32 12.62 -20.39 23.73
C ALA A 32 12.13 -19.64 24.97
N ALA A 33 13.06 -19.21 25.82
CA ALA A 33 12.75 -18.30 26.92
C ALA A 33 11.86 -17.14 26.42
N PRO A 34 11.07 -16.48 27.28
CA PRO A 34 10.65 -15.12 26.95
C PRO A 34 11.95 -14.35 26.75
N THR A 35 12.35 -14.13 25.50
CA THR A 35 13.31 -13.11 25.14
C THR A 35 12.87 -11.90 25.95
N PRO A 36 13.72 -11.32 26.83
CA PRO A 36 13.32 -10.14 27.59
C PRO A 36 12.73 -9.20 26.56
N ALA A 37 11.43 -8.89 26.66
CA ALA A 37 10.64 -8.24 25.62
C ALA A 37 11.56 -7.22 24.98
N ARG A 38 12.09 -7.57 23.80
CA ARG A 38 13.30 -6.94 23.28
C ARG A 38 12.82 -5.54 23.01
N LYS A 39 13.09 -4.61 23.95
CA LYS A 39 12.51 -3.26 23.95
C LYS A 39 12.58 -2.83 22.51
N GLU A 40 11.42 -2.71 21.86
CA GLU A 40 11.36 -2.49 20.42
C GLU A 40 12.35 -1.36 20.16
N PRO A 41 13.39 -1.61 19.34
CA PRO A 41 14.44 -0.62 19.18
C PRO A 41 13.75 0.68 18.85
N LYS A 42 13.93 1.69 19.71
CA LYS A 42 13.21 2.94 19.54
C LYS A 42 13.54 3.41 18.14
N ARG A 43 12.48 3.52 17.36
CA ARG A 43 12.31 4.41 16.23
C ARG A 43 13.10 5.70 16.48
N THR A 44 14.39 5.74 16.09
CA THR A 44 15.30 6.81 16.50
C THR A 44 15.06 8.05 15.65
N HIS A 45 14.75 9.18 16.28
CA HIS A 45 14.85 10.50 15.67
C HIS A 45 16.33 10.86 15.47
N ALA A 46 16.93 10.43 14.38
CA ALA A 46 18.10 11.13 13.86
C ALA A 46 17.59 12.22 12.92
N ASN A 47 18.15 13.43 12.98
CA ASN A 47 17.85 14.53 12.05
C ASN A 47 18.38 14.25 10.62
N TYR A 48 18.43 12.98 10.22
CA TYR A 48 19.08 12.50 9.01
C TYR A 48 18.13 11.58 8.27
N VAL A 49 17.63 12.05 7.14
CA VAL A 49 16.98 11.21 6.12
C VAL A 49 18.00 11.00 5.00
N PRO A 50 18.31 9.75 4.62
CA PRO A 50 19.26 9.49 3.54
C PRO A 50 18.75 10.09 2.23
N LYS A 51 19.63 10.78 1.50
CA LYS A 51 19.27 11.34 0.19
C LYS A 51 19.17 10.23 -0.86
N GLY A 52 18.13 10.29 -1.68
CA GLY A 52 18.00 9.45 -2.89
C GLY A 52 17.49 8.02 -2.64
N ARG A 53 17.09 7.66 -1.42
CA ARG A 53 16.40 6.38 -1.14
C ARG A 53 15.50 6.49 0.09
N PRO A 54 14.57 5.54 0.27
CA PRO A 54 13.88 5.41 1.54
C PRO A 54 14.81 5.17 2.74
N TRP A 55 14.38 5.62 3.92
CA TRP A 55 15.10 5.39 5.16
C TRP A 55 14.84 3.98 5.73
N TYR A 56 15.30 2.95 5.02
CA TYR A 56 15.10 1.54 5.39
C TYR A 56 15.60 1.19 6.80
N GLU A 57 16.70 1.80 7.27
CA GLU A 57 17.20 1.61 8.64
C GLU A 57 16.14 1.94 9.69
N ARG A 58 15.32 2.96 9.39
CA ARG A 58 14.30 3.50 10.27
C ARG A 58 13.00 2.72 10.18
N MET A 59 12.58 2.36 8.96
CA MET A 59 11.39 1.53 8.71
C MET A 59 11.56 0.11 9.28
N PHE A 60 12.79 -0.40 9.35
CA PHE A 60 13.09 -1.75 9.88
C PHE A 60 13.51 -1.73 11.35
N ALA A 61 13.48 -0.55 12.00
CA ALA A 61 14.09 -0.35 13.32
C ALA A 61 13.44 -1.21 14.41
N ASP A 62 12.12 -1.28 14.45
CA ASP A 62 11.35 -2.02 15.45
C ASP A 62 11.12 -3.50 15.08
N GLY A 63 11.61 -3.93 13.90
CA GLY A 63 11.43 -5.29 13.40
C GLY A 63 10.06 -5.54 12.76
N VAL A 64 9.30 -4.50 12.44
CA VAL A 64 8.03 -4.61 11.71
C VAL A 64 7.93 -3.51 10.66
N LEU A 65 7.76 -3.90 9.39
CA LEU A 65 7.45 -2.99 8.30
C LEU A 65 5.93 -2.91 8.11
N ARG A 66 5.32 -1.78 8.47
CA ARG A 66 3.87 -1.59 8.44
C ARG A 66 3.43 -0.80 7.22
N ILE A 67 2.57 -1.39 6.41
CA ILE A 67 2.02 -0.79 5.18
C ILE A 67 0.50 -0.78 5.29
N ALA A 68 -0.10 0.41 5.21
CA ALA A 68 -1.54 0.59 5.17
C ALA A 68 -1.99 1.01 3.77
N LEU A 69 -2.81 0.19 3.13
CA LEU A 69 -3.31 0.40 1.78
C LEU A 69 -4.82 0.64 1.81
N PHE A 70 -5.24 1.76 1.21
CA PHE A 70 -6.63 2.19 1.11
C PHE A 70 -7.04 2.22 -0.36
N TRP A 71 -8.06 1.43 -0.69
CA TRP A 71 -8.77 1.49 -1.96
C TRP A 71 -9.99 2.39 -1.79
N GLY A 72 -10.01 3.50 -2.53
CA GLY A 72 -11.06 4.50 -2.50
C GLY A 72 -12.31 4.09 -3.27
N TRP A 73 -13.24 5.05 -3.35
CA TRP A 73 -14.51 4.88 -4.03
C TRP A 73 -14.32 4.59 -5.53
N ASP A 74 -15.24 3.80 -6.11
CA ASP A 74 -15.36 3.53 -7.55
C ASP A 74 -14.09 3.01 -8.25
N HIS A 75 -13.26 2.29 -7.48
CA HIS A 75 -12.25 1.40 -8.03
C HIS A 75 -12.89 0.10 -8.54
N PRO A 76 -12.56 -0.37 -9.75
CA PRO A 76 -13.06 -1.64 -10.27
C PRO A 76 -12.73 -2.78 -9.31
N ARG A 77 -13.74 -3.58 -8.97
CA ARG A 77 -13.60 -4.70 -8.03
C ARG A 77 -12.48 -5.64 -8.45
N GLU A 78 -12.37 -5.92 -9.74
CA GLU A 78 -11.38 -6.81 -10.34
C GLU A 78 -9.94 -6.29 -10.12
N THR A 79 -9.76 -4.97 -10.14
CA THR A 79 -8.46 -4.33 -9.86
C THR A 79 -8.08 -4.52 -8.38
N ILE A 80 -9.03 -4.37 -7.47
CA ILE A 80 -8.81 -4.56 -6.04
C ILE A 80 -8.56 -6.05 -5.73
N GLU A 81 -9.33 -6.96 -6.30
CA GLU A 81 -9.19 -8.40 -6.04
C GLU A 81 -7.88 -8.98 -6.64
N ALA A 82 -7.39 -8.42 -7.76
CA ALA A 82 -6.16 -8.88 -8.40
C ALA A 82 -4.91 -8.76 -7.50
N VAL A 83 -4.90 -7.84 -6.53
CA VAL A 83 -3.76 -7.65 -5.61
C VAL A 83 -3.82 -8.49 -4.35
N PHE A 84 -5.02 -8.97 -3.95
CA PHE A 84 -5.20 -9.64 -2.66
C PHE A 84 -4.30 -10.87 -2.49
N PRO A 85 -4.16 -11.78 -3.47
CA PRO A 85 -3.27 -12.94 -3.31
C PRO A 85 -1.82 -12.54 -3.04
N ALA A 86 -1.34 -11.47 -3.69
CA ALA A 86 0.01 -10.98 -3.49
C ALA A 86 0.18 -10.40 -2.07
N PHE A 87 -0.76 -9.58 -1.60
CA PHE A 87 -0.69 -9.01 -0.26
C PHE A 87 -0.88 -10.02 0.86
N GLU A 88 -1.79 -10.98 0.70
CA GLU A 88 -1.94 -12.10 1.63
C GLU A 88 -0.66 -12.93 1.74
N MET A 89 -0.01 -13.19 0.60
CA MET A 89 1.23 -13.96 0.57
C MET A 89 2.41 -13.19 1.16
N LEU A 90 2.43 -11.86 1.05
CA LEU A 90 3.46 -10.98 1.63
C LEU A 90 3.26 -10.76 3.14
N ASN A 91 2.01 -10.70 3.61
CA ASN A 91 1.71 -10.41 5.00
C ASN A 91 2.32 -11.47 5.93
N GLY A 92 3.01 -11.02 6.98
CA GLY A 92 3.72 -11.88 7.92
C GLY A 92 5.05 -12.44 7.42
N LYS A 93 5.47 -12.19 6.17
CA LYS A 93 6.82 -12.57 5.69
C LYS A 93 7.87 -11.68 6.32
N THR A 94 9.11 -12.18 6.35
CA THR A 94 10.26 -11.45 6.87
C THR A 94 11.12 -10.93 5.73
N VAL A 95 11.39 -9.63 5.74
CA VAL A 95 12.38 -8.97 4.89
C VAL A 95 13.61 -8.61 5.71
N TYR A 96 14.78 -8.60 5.09
CA TYR A 96 16.06 -8.34 5.78
C TYR A 96 16.76 -7.14 5.20
N PHE A 97 17.26 -6.27 6.08
CA PHE A 97 18.08 -5.13 5.69
C PHE A 97 19.23 -4.96 6.70
N ASN A 98 20.48 -4.98 6.23
CA ASN A 98 21.69 -4.88 7.07
C ASN A 98 21.67 -5.82 8.29
N GLY A 99 21.25 -7.08 8.09
CA GLY A 99 21.16 -8.09 9.14
C GLY A 99 19.98 -7.91 10.12
N ARG A 100 19.14 -6.88 9.94
CA ARG A 100 17.91 -6.68 10.69
C ARG A 100 16.75 -7.34 9.96
N ALA A 101 16.03 -8.19 10.68
CA ALA A 101 14.79 -8.79 10.21
C ALA A 101 13.62 -7.85 10.53
N ALA A 102 12.75 -7.61 9.55
CA ALA A 102 11.47 -6.96 9.75
C ALA A 102 10.34 -7.84 9.22
N ARG A 103 9.29 -8.05 10.04
CA ARG A 103 8.07 -8.72 9.62
C ARG A 103 7.19 -7.73 8.87
N ILE A 104 6.65 -8.13 7.72
CA ILE A 104 5.71 -7.31 6.96
C ILE A 104 4.34 -7.40 7.63
N GLU A 105 3.73 -6.27 7.92
CA GLU A 105 2.34 -6.14 8.33
C GLU A 105 1.61 -5.27 7.30
N LEU A 106 0.64 -5.88 6.62
CA LEU A 106 -0.17 -5.23 5.58
C LEU A 106 -1.61 -5.10 6.07
N GLY A 107 -2.08 -3.85 6.18
CA GLY A 107 -3.49 -3.53 6.33
C GLY A 107 -4.07 -3.16 4.96
N VAL A 108 -5.14 -3.82 4.55
CA VAL A 108 -5.86 -3.50 3.30
C VAL A 108 -7.28 -3.07 3.66
N PHE A 109 -7.62 -1.85 3.27
CA PHE A 109 -8.90 -1.21 3.49
C PHE A 109 -9.53 -0.87 2.14
N THR A 110 -10.83 -1.04 2.02
CA THR A 110 -11.58 -0.85 0.77
C THR A 110 -12.80 0.05 0.99
N SER A 111 -13.50 0.40 -0.07
CA SER A 111 -14.73 1.21 -0.01
C SER A 111 -15.84 0.60 0.86
N VAL A 112 -15.83 -0.72 1.10
CA VAL A 112 -16.78 -1.40 2.00
C VAL A 112 -16.29 -1.48 3.44
N THR A 113 -15.08 -1.02 3.72
CA THR A 113 -14.55 -0.96 5.10
C THR A 113 -15.30 0.12 5.88
N PRO A 114 -15.91 -0.22 7.03
CA PRO A 114 -16.57 0.77 7.87
C PRO A 114 -15.59 1.88 8.29
N ASN A 115 -16.02 3.14 8.16
CA ASN A 115 -15.23 4.32 8.55
C ASN A 115 -13.86 4.41 7.86
N ALA A 116 -13.75 3.98 6.60
CA ALA A 116 -12.49 3.97 5.85
C ALA A 116 -11.77 5.34 5.85
N LYS A 117 -12.51 6.45 5.73
CA LYS A 117 -11.95 7.81 5.86
C LYS A 117 -11.28 8.06 7.22
N ALA A 118 -11.93 7.67 8.31
CA ALA A 118 -11.38 7.86 9.66
C ALA A 118 -10.15 6.97 9.87
N LEU A 119 -10.20 5.71 9.41
CA LEU A 119 -9.06 4.80 9.45
C LEU A 119 -7.88 5.32 8.63
N PHE A 120 -8.13 5.99 7.50
CA PHE A 120 -7.09 6.64 6.74
C PHE A 120 -6.42 7.75 7.55
N LYS A 121 -7.22 8.64 8.16
CA LYS A 121 -6.71 9.66 9.07
C LYS A 121 -5.88 9.02 10.19
N ASP A 122 -6.40 8.02 10.88
CA ASP A 122 -5.70 7.33 11.96
C ASP A 122 -4.37 6.74 11.50
N ALA A 123 -4.33 6.17 10.29
CA ALA A 123 -3.10 5.65 9.71
C ALA A 123 -2.06 6.74 9.41
N LEU A 124 -2.50 7.94 9.00
CA LEU A 124 -1.63 9.09 8.80
C LEU A 124 -1.06 9.63 10.12
N GLU A 125 -1.78 9.47 11.23
CA GLU A 125 -1.36 9.93 12.56
C GLU A 125 -0.56 8.88 13.35
N ASP A 126 -0.68 7.60 13.00
CA ASP A 126 0.01 6.51 13.69
C ASP A 126 1.54 6.56 13.42
N PRO A 127 2.40 6.73 14.45
CA PRO A 127 3.85 6.78 14.32
C PRO A 127 4.49 5.42 13.93
N THR A 128 3.75 4.32 14.04
CA THR A 128 4.22 2.96 13.76
C THR A 128 4.05 2.56 12.30
N ILE A 129 3.18 3.24 11.55
CA ILE A 129 2.96 2.97 10.12
C ILE A 129 4.06 3.63 9.28
N ASP A 130 4.72 2.82 8.46
CA ASP A 130 5.87 3.24 7.65
C ASP A 130 5.48 3.71 6.25
N VAL A 131 4.41 3.12 5.70
CA VAL A 131 3.92 3.42 4.36
C VAL A 131 2.40 3.52 4.41
N VAL A 132 1.86 4.65 3.93
CA VAL A 132 0.42 4.83 3.72
C VAL A 132 0.19 5.01 2.22
N ILE A 133 -0.67 4.19 1.64
CA ILE A 133 -1.01 4.22 0.23
C ILE A 133 -2.51 4.45 0.12
N TYR A 134 -2.90 5.56 -0.51
CA TYR A 134 -4.25 5.75 -1.00
C TYR A 134 -4.26 5.49 -2.50
N SER A 135 -5.22 4.70 -2.98
CA SER A 135 -5.48 4.48 -4.39
C SER A 135 -6.96 4.56 -4.65
N GLY A 136 -7.38 5.61 -5.35
CA GLY A 136 -8.78 6.03 -5.32
C GLY A 136 -9.03 7.24 -6.21
N HIS A 137 -10.29 7.59 -6.37
CA HIS A 137 -10.65 8.85 -7.02
C HIS A 137 -10.36 10.05 -6.12
N ALA A 138 -9.74 11.08 -6.70
CA ALA A 138 -9.74 12.42 -6.15
C ALA A 138 -10.96 13.18 -6.69
N ARG A 139 -11.71 13.87 -5.83
CA ARG A 139 -12.80 14.76 -6.24
C ARG A 139 -12.26 16.05 -6.86
N TYR A 140 -11.65 15.94 -8.04
CA TYR A 140 -11.09 17.05 -8.81
C TYR A 140 -10.17 17.97 -7.99
N GLY A 141 -9.34 17.38 -7.13
CA GLY A 141 -8.47 18.13 -6.22
C GLY A 141 -9.11 18.61 -4.92
N GLY A 142 -10.39 18.29 -4.65
CA GLY A 142 -11.07 18.61 -3.39
C GLY A 142 -10.70 17.67 -2.23
N GLY A 143 -10.34 16.44 -2.55
CA GLY A 143 -10.01 15.42 -1.56
C GLY A 143 -10.13 14.00 -2.10
N MET A 144 -9.89 13.02 -1.25
CA MET A 144 -9.90 11.59 -1.57
C MET A 144 -11.23 10.95 -1.20
N ALA A 145 -11.87 10.24 -2.13
CA ALA A 145 -13.13 9.54 -1.89
C ALA A 145 -12.91 8.12 -1.33
N PHE A 146 -13.67 7.73 -0.30
CA PHE A 146 -13.51 6.44 0.40
C PHE A 146 -14.64 5.46 0.12
N SER A 147 -15.81 5.60 0.75
CA SER A 147 -16.92 4.64 0.60
C SER A 147 -17.88 5.00 -0.52
N ASP A 148 -18.17 6.28 -0.66
CA ASP A 148 -19.13 6.83 -1.61
C ASP A 148 -18.64 8.18 -2.14
N LYS A 149 -19.51 8.86 -2.89
CA LYS A 149 -19.11 10.11 -3.54
C LYS A 149 -18.89 11.28 -2.59
N ASP A 150 -19.52 11.25 -1.42
CA ASP A 150 -19.56 12.36 -0.47
C ASP A 150 -18.69 12.06 0.77
N ASP A 151 -18.29 10.79 0.99
CA ASP A 151 -17.29 10.41 2.00
C ASP A 151 -15.86 10.76 1.52
N ILE A 152 -15.56 12.05 1.61
CA ILE A 152 -14.31 12.66 1.16
C ILE A 152 -13.42 13.01 2.34
N PHE A 153 -12.15 12.62 2.28
CA PHE A 153 -11.08 13.24 3.07
C PHE A 153 -10.63 14.51 2.36
N ARG A 154 -11.00 15.66 2.91
CA ARG A 154 -10.79 16.98 2.33
C ARG A 154 -9.36 17.45 2.50
N SER A 155 -8.68 17.66 1.38
CA SER A 155 -7.25 17.99 1.32
C SER A 155 -6.93 19.00 0.22
N GLY A 156 -7.93 19.78 -0.19
CA GLY A 156 -7.84 20.77 -1.25
C GLY A 156 -6.90 21.92 -0.94
N ASN A 157 -6.61 22.72 -1.94
CA ASN A 157 -5.69 23.87 -1.88
C ASN A 157 -6.43 25.23 -1.92
N GLY A 158 -7.77 25.25 -1.90
CA GLY A 158 -8.58 26.47 -2.04
C GLY A 158 -9.04 26.78 -3.47
N GLU A 159 -8.53 26.07 -4.48
CA GLU A 159 -8.91 26.29 -5.88
C GLU A 159 -10.40 26.05 -6.13
N LEU A 160 -10.92 26.74 -7.15
CA LEU A 160 -12.29 26.53 -7.60
C LEU A 160 -12.35 25.26 -8.45
N ILE A 161 -13.19 24.33 -8.02
CA ILE A 161 -13.40 23.04 -8.67
C ILE A 161 -14.72 23.08 -9.43
N GLU A 162 -14.69 22.56 -10.65
CA GLU A 162 -15.86 22.27 -11.45
C GLU A 162 -16.22 20.78 -11.36
N ASP A 163 -17.38 20.48 -10.79
CA ASP A 163 -17.94 19.14 -10.74
C ASP A 163 -18.86 18.90 -11.94
N ARG A 164 -18.41 18.00 -12.82
CA ARG A 164 -19.09 17.65 -14.07
C ARG A 164 -20.00 16.43 -13.98
N HIS A 165 -20.25 15.89 -12.78
CA HIS A 165 -21.11 14.71 -12.61
C HIS A 165 -22.61 15.01 -12.68
N GLU A 166 -23.02 16.28 -12.56
CA GLU A 166 -24.42 16.70 -12.59
C GLU A 166 -24.59 17.94 -13.49
N THR A 167 -25.72 18.05 -14.21
CA THR A 167 -26.06 19.22 -15.04
C THR A 167 -27.23 19.99 -14.40
N PRO A 168 -27.11 21.31 -14.13
CA PRO A 168 -25.95 22.17 -14.43
C PRO A 168 -24.73 21.84 -13.56
N TYR A 169 -23.54 22.04 -14.11
CA TYR A 169 -22.28 21.80 -13.41
C TYR A 169 -22.23 22.61 -12.11
N ARG A 170 -21.67 21.99 -11.06
CA ARG A 170 -21.52 22.64 -9.75
C ARG A 170 -20.10 23.16 -9.61
N TYR A 171 -19.96 24.34 -9.01
CA TYR A 171 -18.66 24.91 -8.67
C TYR A 171 -18.53 25.03 -7.15
N TYR A 172 -17.39 24.63 -6.60
CA TYR A 172 -17.10 24.79 -5.17
C TYR A 172 -15.61 25.02 -4.93
N HIS A 173 -15.27 25.62 -3.79
CA HIS A 173 -13.88 25.77 -3.38
C HIS A 173 -13.38 24.50 -2.70
N ALA A 174 -12.20 24.05 -3.10
CA ALA A 174 -11.51 22.92 -2.49
C ALA A 174 -11.11 23.26 -1.04
N THR A 175 -11.63 22.52 -0.05
CA THR A 175 -11.30 22.75 1.37
C THR A 175 -10.32 21.70 1.91
N SER A 176 -9.66 22.01 3.02
CA SER A 176 -8.57 21.21 3.59
C SER A 176 -8.81 20.76 5.04
N GLU A 177 -10.04 20.83 5.57
CA GLU A 177 -10.25 20.67 7.01
C GLU A 177 -9.76 19.33 7.58
N ASP A 178 -9.89 18.23 6.84
CA ASP A 178 -9.42 16.92 7.30
C ASP A 178 -7.89 16.87 7.33
N LEU A 179 -7.23 17.39 6.28
CA LEU A 179 -5.77 17.50 6.22
C LEU A 179 -5.21 18.42 7.32
N ASP A 180 -5.83 19.57 7.55
CA ASP A 180 -5.41 20.54 8.57
C ASP A 180 -5.63 20.01 9.99
N ALA A 181 -6.67 19.21 10.20
CA ALA A 181 -6.92 18.52 11.46
C ALA A 181 -5.99 17.32 11.69
N THR A 182 -5.35 16.79 10.64
CA THR A 182 -4.47 15.61 10.72
C THR A 182 -3.11 15.99 11.28
N ARG A 183 -2.65 15.26 12.30
CA ARG A 183 -1.33 15.44 12.92
C ARG A 183 -0.35 14.42 12.39
N PHE A 184 0.66 14.88 11.65
CA PHE A 184 1.73 13.98 11.22
C PHE A 184 2.77 13.83 12.33
N PRO A 185 3.05 12.62 12.82
CA PRO A 185 4.11 12.43 13.80
C PRO A 185 5.47 12.74 13.15
N PRO A 186 6.47 13.17 13.93
CA PRO A 186 7.81 13.48 13.44
C PRO A 186 8.64 12.22 13.14
N GLU A 187 8.03 11.29 12.41
CA GLU A 187 8.56 9.97 12.12
C GLU A 187 8.55 9.72 10.62
N TYR A 188 9.69 9.24 10.12
CA TYR A 188 9.87 9.00 8.70
C TYR A 188 8.85 7.99 8.18
N ARG A 189 8.18 8.36 7.10
CA ARG A 189 7.22 7.52 6.39
C ARG A 189 7.14 7.91 4.92
N ILE A 190 6.56 7.01 4.15
CA ILE A 190 6.22 7.25 2.74
C ILE A 190 4.71 7.37 2.66
N ILE A 191 4.22 8.40 1.97
CA ILE A 191 2.81 8.54 1.64
C ILE A 191 2.67 8.51 0.12
N MET A 192 1.84 7.62 -0.40
CA MET A 192 1.48 7.57 -1.81
C MET A 192 0.02 7.96 -1.99
N LEU A 193 -0.22 8.97 -2.81
CA LEU A 193 -1.54 9.41 -3.25
C LEU A 193 -1.69 9.00 -4.72
N ASN A 194 -2.18 7.79 -4.95
CA ASN A 194 -2.46 7.26 -6.28
C ASN A 194 -3.88 7.64 -6.70
N SER A 195 -4.05 8.92 -7.01
CA SER A 195 -5.29 9.48 -7.53
C SER A 195 -5.00 10.44 -8.67
N CYS A 196 -5.95 10.57 -9.60
CA CYS A 196 -5.87 11.48 -10.74
C CYS A 196 -5.39 12.87 -10.32
N ASP A 197 -4.33 13.33 -10.98
CA ASP A 197 -3.75 14.68 -10.84
C ASP A 197 -3.49 15.14 -9.39
N SER A 198 -3.12 14.19 -8.53
CA SER A 198 -2.69 14.48 -7.16
C SER A 198 -1.41 15.32 -7.11
N GLU A 199 -0.57 15.26 -8.14
CA GLU A 199 0.62 16.12 -8.24
C GLU A 199 0.24 17.60 -8.31
N ALA A 200 -0.70 17.99 -9.19
CA ALA A 200 -1.08 19.39 -9.32
C ALA A 200 -1.91 19.85 -8.11
N HIS A 201 -2.87 19.04 -7.67
CA HIS A 201 -3.86 19.50 -6.69
C HIS A 201 -3.46 19.32 -5.22
N PHE A 202 -2.71 18.27 -4.89
CA PHE A 202 -2.46 17.90 -3.49
C PHE A 202 -1.05 18.17 -3.02
N ARG A 203 -0.05 18.14 -3.92
CA ARG A 203 1.36 18.24 -3.52
C ARG A 203 1.64 19.42 -2.61
N GLN A 204 1.14 20.60 -2.96
CA GLN A 204 1.40 21.82 -2.19
C GLN A 204 0.75 21.78 -0.80
N SER A 205 -0.54 21.44 -0.70
CA SER A 205 -1.27 21.42 0.57
C SER A 205 -0.70 20.37 1.54
N TRP A 206 -0.36 19.19 1.03
CA TRP A 206 0.25 18.12 1.82
C TRP A 206 1.68 18.45 2.26
N THR A 207 2.51 18.98 1.36
CA THR A 207 3.90 19.39 1.71
C THR A 207 3.90 20.50 2.75
N ARG A 208 2.98 21.47 2.65
CA ARG A 208 2.75 22.49 3.69
C ARG A 208 2.46 21.80 5.02
N ARG A 209 1.50 20.89 5.03
CA ARG A 209 1.06 20.25 6.27
C ARG A 209 2.17 19.42 6.93
N PHE A 210 2.97 18.69 6.15
CA PHE A 210 4.13 17.98 6.68
C PHE A 210 5.15 18.91 7.32
N SER A 211 5.39 20.07 6.69
CA SER A 211 6.31 21.09 7.19
C SER A 211 5.82 21.69 8.52
N GLU A 212 4.53 22.02 8.62
CA GLU A 212 3.90 22.50 9.87
C GLU A 212 4.02 21.50 11.02
N CYS A 213 3.94 20.20 10.72
CA CYS A 213 4.11 19.13 11.70
C CYS A 213 5.57 18.73 11.96
N ALA A 214 6.54 19.31 11.23
CA ALA A 214 7.93 18.86 11.21
C ALA A 214 8.08 17.35 10.94
N ALA A 215 7.23 16.80 10.06
CA ALA A 215 7.17 15.40 9.73
C ALA A 215 8.05 15.06 8.52
N PRO A 216 9.06 14.17 8.65
CA PRO A 216 9.96 13.81 7.55
C PRO A 216 9.28 12.79 6.61
N ILE A 217 8.44 13.27 5.69
CA ILE A 217 7.60 12.43 4.83
C ILE A 217 8.06 12.52 3.38
N ASP A 218 8.25 11.36 2.74
CA ASP A 218 8.38 11.26 1.28
C ASP A 218 6.98 11.10 0.65
N LEU A 219 6.58 12.09 -0.15
CA LEU A 219 5.29 12.10 -0.87
C LEU A 219 5.46 11.60 -2.30
N LEU A 220 4.66 10.59 -2.65
CA LEU A 220 4.47 10.10 -4.00
C LEU A 220 3.07 10.45 -4.48
N THR A 221 2.98 11.00 -5.68
CA THR A 221 1.79 11.61 -6.28
C THR A 221 1.76 11.25 -7.76
N VAL A 222 0.63 11.42 -8.43
CA VAL A 222 0.45 11.13 -9.87
C VAL A 222 0.04 12.39 -10.60
N GLU A 223 0.69 12.69 -11.72
CA GLU A 223 0.47 13.91 -12.52
C GLU A 223 -0.65 13.77 -13.56
N PHE A 224 -0.93 12.56 -14.06
CA PHE A 224 -1.87 12.38 -15.17
C PHE A 224 -3.18 11.73 -14.73
N PRO A 225 -4.30 11.97 -15.44
CA PRO A 225 -5.53 11.23 -15.21
C PRO A 225 -5.24 9.73 -15.31
N VAL A 226 -5.61 9.04 -14.25
CA VAL A 226 -5.36 7.63 -14.06
C VAL A 226 -6.59 6.86 -14.50
N PHE A 227 -6.43 5.98 -15.47
CA PHE A 227 -7.45 4.96 -15.70
C PHE A 227 -7.30 3.90 -14.61
N ASN A 228 -8.33 3.75 -13.77
CA ASN A 228 -8.37 2.86 -12.59
C ASN A 228 -7.90 1.42 -12.87
N LEU A 229 -7.99 0.98 -14.14
CA LEU A 229 -7.65 -0.36 -14.64
C LEU A 229 -6.25 -0.88 -14.27
N TYR A 230 -5.31 -0.05 -13.82
CA TYR A 230 -3.93 -0.47 -13.56
C TYR A 230 -3.33 0.05 -12.27
N ASP A 231 -4.15 0.58 -11.38
CA ASP A 231 -3.68 1.04 -10.08
C ASP A 231 -3.07 -0.08 -9.25
N HIS A 232 -3.63 -1.29 -9.39
CA HIS A 232 -3.08 -2.51 -8.81
C HIS A 232 -1.61 -2.73 -9.19
N VAL A 233 -1.25 -2.55 -10.47
CA VAL A 233 0.12 -2.75 -10.94
C VAL A 233 1.07 -1.74 -10.31
N ARG A 234 0.67 -0.47 -10.21
CA ARG A 234 1.52 0.57 -9.61
C ARG A 234 1.78 0.31 -8.13
N ILE A 235 0.74 -0.06 -7.39
CA ILE A 235 0.87 -0.36 -5.97
C ILE A 235 1.75 -1.59 -5.78
N LEU A 236 1.55 -2.65 -6.57
CA LEU A 236 2.39 -3.84 -6.51
C LEU A 236 3.85 -3.53 -6.86
N ASN A 237 4.11 -2.69 -7.87
CA ASN A 237 5.45 -2.26 -8.23
C ASN A 237 6.11 -1.45 -7.12
N LEU A 238 5.40 -0.49 -6.51
CA LEU A 238 5.92 0.27 -5.37
C LEU A 238 6.27 -0.67 -4.22
N VAL A 239 5.35 -1.55 -3.82
CA VAL A 239 5.59 -2.49 -2.72
C VAL A 239 6.77 -3.41 -3.06
N ARG A 240 6.84 -3.94 -4.29
CA ARG A 240 7.97 -4.76 -4.75
C ARG A 240 9.29 -4.01 -4.66
N ASP A 241 9.35 -2.77 -5.13
CA ASP A 241 10.58 -1.99 -5.16
C ASP A 241 11.02 -1.59 -3.75
N LEU A 242 10.08 -1.31 -2.84
CA LEU A 242 10.36 -1.10 -1.42
C LEU A 242 10.92 -2.36 -0.77
N LEU A 243 10.35 -3.53 -1.06
CA LEU A 243 10.83 -4.81 -0.55
C LEU A 243 12.17 -5.25 -1.17
N ALA A 244 12.46 -4.80 -2.38
CA ALA A 244 13.76 -4.95 -3.04
C ALA A 244 14.80 -3.91 -2.56
N LEU A 245 14.43 -3.02 -1.63
CA LEU A 245 15.30 -1.99 -1.06
C LEU A 245 15.85 -1.03 -2.10
N SER A 246 15.02 -0.72 -3.10
CA SER A 246 15.39 0.11 -4.25
C SER A 246 15.63 1.57 -3.86
N ASP A 247 16.48 2.26 -4.62
CA ASP A 247 16.63 3.71 -4.47
C ASP A 247 15.44 4.48 -5.08
N TRP A 248 15.33 5.77 -4.75
CA TRP A 248 14.24 6.61 -5.28
C TRP A 248 14.32 6.79 -6.79
N LYS A 249 15.49 6.63 -7.40
CA LYS A 249 15.65 6.70 -8.85
C LYS A 249 14.96 5.52 -9.52
N THR A 250 15.19 4.31 -9.02
CA THR A 250 14.58 3.07 -9.48
C THR A 250 13.07 3.09 -9.25
N ILE A 251 12.64 3.44 -8.03
CA ILE A 251 11.21 3.52 -7.69
C ILE A 251 10.49 4.50 -8.64
N LYS A 252 11.03 5.72 -8.80
CA LYS A 252 10.45 6.72 -9.72
C LYS A 252 10.48 6.24 -11.16
N GLN A 253 11.55 5.59 -11.62
CA GLN A 253 11.62 5.08 -12.98
C GLN A 253 10.50 4.06 -13.25
N HIS A 254 10.27 3.08 -12.37
CA HIS A 254 9.19 2.11 -12.57
C HIS A 254 7.81 2.76 -12.45
N TYR A 255 7.65 3.67 -11.49
CA TYR A 255 6.43 4.42 -11.25
C TYR A 255 6.06 5.34 -12.44
N ASP A 256 7.00 6.16 -12.92
CA ASP A 256 6.82 7.10 -14.03
C ASP A 256 6.78 6.39 -15.38
N SER A 257 7.46 5.24 -15.54
CA SER A 257 7.42 4.46 -16.79
C SER A 257 6.02 3.93 -17.11
N GLU A 258 5.20 3.63 -16.09
CA GLU A 258 3.80 3.26 -16.29
C GLU A 258 2.98 4.46 -16.78
N VAL A 259 3.29 5.66 -16.31
CA VAL A 259 2.66 6.92 -16.74
C VAL A 259 3.06 7.25 -18.19
N HIS A 260 4.35 7.18 -18.52
CA HIS A 260 4.89 7.57 -19.83
C HIS A 260 4.63 6.55 -20.93
N ARG A 261 4.60 5.25 -20.62
CA ARG A 261 4.16 4.22 -21.58
C ARG A 261 2.74 4.46 -22.11
N ARG A 262 1.91 5.25 -21.40
CA ARG A 262 0.53 5.55 -21.79
C ARG A 262 0.31 6.92 -22.41
N LYS A 263 1.20 7.88 -22.17
CA LYS A 263 1.22 9.13 -22.97
C LYS A 263 1.33 8.85 -24.48
N ASN A 264 1.85 7.68 -24.88
CA ASN A 264 2.00 7.28 -26.28
C ASN A 264 1.06 6.12 -26.73
N ARG A 265 0.08 5.69 -25.92
CA ARG A 265 -0.89 4.63 -26.31
C ARG A 265 -2.35 4.97 -26.05
N LEU A 266 -2.67 6.26 -25.90
CA LEU A 266 -4.01 6.79 -26.15
C LEU A 266 -4.24 6.95 -27.67
N VAL A 267 -4.01 5.86 -28.44
CA VAL A 267 -4.93 5.58 -29.55
C VAL A 267 -6.12 4.97 -28.84
N VAL A 268 -7.10 5.83 -28.57
CA VAL A 268 -8.43 5.43 -28.15
C VAL A 268 -8.86 4.34 -29.14
N TYR A 269 -8.95 3.08 -28.70
CA TYR A 269 -9.81 2.14 -29.42
C TYR A 269 -11.16 2.85 -29.47
N PRO A 270 -11.69 3.18 -30.66
CA PRO A 270 -12.95 3.87 -30.74
C PRO A 270 -13.96 3.00 -29.99
N VAL A 271 -14.56 3.61 -28.97
CA VAL A 271 -15.77 3.08 -28.35
C VAL A 271 -16.70 2.78 -29.51
N PHE A 272 -17.16 1.55 -29.61
CA PHE A 272 -18.15 1.16 -30.61
C PHE A 272 -19.33 2.13 -30.48
N VAL A 273 -19.45 3.07 -31.42
CA VAL A 273 -20.62 3.91 -31.60
C VAL A 273 -21.47 3.13 -32.59
N PRO A 274 -22.60 2.53 -32.17
CA PRO A 274 -23.53 1.98 -33.14
C PRO A 274 -23.94 3.12 -34.08
N ASP A 275 -23.78 2.89 -35.40
CA ASP A 275 -24.20 3.76 -36.52
C ASP A 275 -23.19 4.78 -37.10
N SER A 276 -21.87 4.62 -36.92
CA SER A 276 -20.89 5.37 -37.75
C SER A 276 -20.12 4.46 -38.71
N ASP A 277 -20.49 4.48 -39.99
CA ASP A 277 -19.81 3.79 -41.11
C ASP A 277 -18.49 4.50 -41.50
N GLU A 278 -17.55 4.65 -40.58
CA GLU A 278 -16.18 5.09 -40.89
C GLU A 278 -15.16 4.03 -40.48
N TYR A 279 -15.13 2.94 -41.26
CA TYR A 279 -13.97 2.04 -41.32
C TYR A 279 -12.99 2.57 -42.38
N ALA A 280 -12.01 3.37 -41.96
CA ALA A 280 -10.76 3.49 -42.71
C ALA A 280 -9.86 2.31 -42.29
N SER A 281 -9.59 1.41 -43.23
CA SER A 281 -8.80 0.20 -43.05
C SER A 281 -7.34 0.50 -42.71
N PHE A 282 -6.80 -0.31 -41.81
CA PHE A 282 -5.44 -0.29 -41.24
C PHE A 282 -4.33 -0.68 -42.25
N GLU A 283 -4.55 -0.51 -43.55
CA GLU A 283 -3.60 -0.92 -44.61
C GLU A 283 -2.68 0.21 -45.09
N ASP A 284 -3.00 1.49 -44.82
CA ASP A 284 -2.19 2.61 -45.31
C ASP A 284 -0.99 3.00 -44.42
N ALA A 285 -0.86 2.41 -43.23
CA ALA A 285 0.20 2.77 -42.26
C ALA A 285 1.48 1.91 -42.35
N VAL A 286 1.56 0.95 -43.28
CA VAL A 286 2.74 0.05 -43.44
C VAL A 286 3.54 0.35 -44.71
N ALA A 287 3.16 1.36 -45.49
CA ALA A 287 3.78 1.62 -46.79
C ALA A 287 5.02 2.55 -46.79
N HIS A 288 5.42 3.14 -45.66
CA HIS A 288 6.61 3.98 -45.60
C HIS A 288 7.41 3.79 -44.30
N ASP A 289 8.27 2.77 -44.30
CA ASP A 289 9.61 2.76 -43.69
C ASP A 289 10.54 1.87 -44.53
#